data_AF-A0A4Y2HUV2-F1
#
_entry.id   AF-A0A4Y2HUV2-F1
#
_cell.length_a   1.000
_cell.length_b   1.000
_cell.length_c   1.000
_cell.angle_alpha   90.00
_cell.angle_beta   90.00
_cell.angle_gamma   90.00
#
_symmetry.space_group_name_H-M   'P 1'
#
loop_
_entity.id
_entity.type
_entity.pdbx_description
1 polymer ?
#
loop_
_entity_poly.entity_id
_entity_poly.type
_entity_poly.pdbx_seq_one_letter_code
_entity_poly.pdbx_strand_id
1 'polypeptide(L)'
;MKNARLIIPESLRLEILKAIHEGHLGITKCRARAKESVWWPGLSTQIERIISSCDSCSKHRVYHKEPIIKSEFPECPWQKVGVVLLKKENGMP
;
A
#
# COMPACT_ATOMS: atom_id res chain seq x y z
N MET A 1 -3.09 -25.69 -19.40
CA MET A 1 -4.56 -25.67 -19.24
C MET A 1 -5.09 -24.43 -19.94
N LYS A 2 -6.10 -24.56 -20.81
CA LYS A 2 -6.67 -23.39 -21.52
C LYS A 2 -7.23 -22.43 -20.47
N ASN A 3 -6.71 -21.21 -20.46
CA ASN A 3 -6.99 -20.18 -19.45
C ASN A 3 -8.38 -19.56 -19.69
N ALA A 4 -9.43 -20.37 -19.47
CA ALA A 4 -10.82 -19.95 -19.65
C ALA A 4 -11.24 -19.11 -18.45
N ARG A 5 -11.49 -17.82 -18.71
CA ARG A 5 -12.01 -16.88 -17.71
C ARG A 5 -13.50 -16.72 -17.91
N LEU A 6 -14.25 -16.65 -16.81
CA LEU A 6 -15.68 -16.40 -16.83
C LEU A 6 -15.95 -14.93 -17.18
N ILE A 7 -16.83 -14.69 -18.14
CA ILE A 7 -17.31 -13.34 -18.45
C ILE A 7 -18.45 -13.03 -17.50
N ILE A 8 -18.28 -11.99 -16.68
CA ILE A 8 -19.23 -11.64 -15.62
C ILE A 8 -20.21 -10.56 -16.12
N PRO A 9 -21.54 -10.80 -16.06
CA PRO A 9 -22.54 -9.81 -16.38
C PRO A 9 -22.50 -8.66 -15.39
N GLU A 10 -22.93 -7.48 -15.83
CA GLU A 10 -22.77 -6.23 -15.07
C GLU A 10 -23.38 -6.29 -13.65
N SER A 11 -24.52 -6.95 -13.51
CA SER A 11 -25.22 -7.15 -12.23
C SER A 11 -24.38 -7.88 -11.17
N LEU A 12 -23.46 -8.76 -11.57
CA LEU A 12 -22.65 -9.57 -10.66
C LEU A 12 -21.25 -8.98 -10.41
N ARG A 13 -20.83 -7.97 -11.17
CA ARG A 13 -19.46 -7.43 -11.09
C ARG A 13 -19.12 -6.91 -9.70
N LEU A 14 -20.07 -6.26 -9.02
CA LEU A 14 -19.83 -5.71 -7.68
C LEU A 14 -19.54 -6.82 -6.64
N GLU A 15 -20.29 -7.91 -6.70
CA GLU A 15 -20.10 -9.06 -5.82
C GLU A 15 -18.75 -9.72 -6.06
N ILE A 16 -18.41 -9.98 -7.33
CA ILE A 16 -17.12 -10.56 -7.70
C ILE A 16 -15.95 -9.64 -7.32
N LEU A 17 -16.10 -8.31 -7.46
CA LEU A 17 -15.07 -7.36 -7.02
C LEU A 17 -14.83 -7.43 -5.51
N LYS A 18 -15.90 -7.56 -4.71
CA LYS A 18 -15.79 -7.75 -3.26
C LYS A 18 -15.06 -9.05 -2.93
N ALA A 19 -15.40 -10.15 -3.60
CA ALA A 19 -14.74 -11.44 -3.41
C ALA A 19 -13.25 -11.41 -3.81
N ILE A 20 -12.90 -10.73 -4.92
CA ILE A 20 -11.50 -10.55 -5.33
C ILE A 20 -10.71 -9.77 -4.27
N HIS A 21 -11.32 -8.71 -3.72
CA HIS A 21 -10.73 -7.83 -2.72
C HIS A 21 -10.62 -8.46 -1.32
N GLU A 22 -11.36 -9.54 -1.06
CA GLU A 22 -11.38 -10.23 0.22
C GLU A 22 -9.97 -10.60 0.71
N GLY A 23 -9.69 -10.30 1.98
CA GLY A 23 -8.36 -10.49 2.58
C GLY A 23 -7.38 -9.34 2.31
N HIS A 24 -7.79 -8.24 1.66
CA HIS A 24 -7.03 -6.99 1.54
C HIS A 24 -5.58 -7.14 1.01
N LEU A 25 -5.40 -8.07 0.06
CA LEU A 25 -4.07 -8.53 -0.38
C LEU A 25 -3.30 -7.56 -1.31
N GLY A 26 -3.83 -6.36 -1.54
CA GLY A 26 -3.25 -5.36 -2.42
C GLY A 26 -3.46 -5.65 -3.92
N ILE A 27 -3.02 -4.70 -4.76
CA ILE A 27 -3.36 -4.64 -6.18
C ILE A 27 -2.84 -5.84 -6.98
N THR A 28 -1.60 -6.27 -6.73
CA THR A 28 -0.95 -7.34 -7.49
C THR A 28 -1.67 -8.68 -7.30
N LYS A 29 -1.99 -9.03 -6.06
CA LYS A 29 -2.69 -10.29 -5.73
C LYS A 29 -4.15 -10.27 -6.19
N CYS A 30 -4.85 -9.15 -6.05
CA CYS A 30 -6.21 -9.00 -6.55
C CYS A 30 -6.28 -9.15 -8.09
N ARG A 31 -5.34 -8.53 -8.82
CA ARG A 31 -5.23 -8.70 -10.28
C ARG A 31 -4.89 -10.13 -10.69
N ALA A 32 -4.03 -10.82 -9.94
CA ALA A 32 -3.70 -12.23 -10.19
C ALA A 32 -4.92 -13.14 -10.02
N ARG A 33 -5.63 -13.04 -8.89
CA ARG A 33 -6.90 -13.76 -8.65
C ARG A 33 -7.92 -13.55 -9.77
N ALA A 34 -8.10 -12.28 -10.16
CA ALA A 34 -8.99 -11.94 -11.26
C ALA A 34 -8.57 -12.62 -12.58
N LYS A 35 -7.27 -12.61 -12.90
CA LYS A 35 -6.71 -13.20 -14.12
C LYS A 35 -6.89 -14.72 -14.19
N GLU A 36 -6.99 -15.40 -13.05
CA GLU A 36 -7.19 -16.85 -12.96
C GLU A 36 -8.66 -17.27 -13.15
N SER A 37 -9.62 -16.40 -12.84
CA SER A 37 -11.04 -16.80 -12.74
C SER A 37 -11.99 -16.03 -13.67
N VAL A 38 -11.82 -14.71 -13.83
CA VAL A 38 -12.88 -13.84 -14.39
C VAL A 38 -12.34 -12.75 -15.32
N TRP A 39 -13.19 -12.24 -16.21
CA TRP A 39 -12.84 -11.14 -17.10
C TRP A 39 -14.06 -10.30 -17.51
N TRP A 40 -13.87 -8.98 -17.59
CA TRP A 40 -14.75 -8.04 -18.30
C TRP A 40 -13.97 -6.76 -18.61
N PRO A 41 -14.44 -5.93 -19.56
CA PRO A 41 -13.82 -4.63 -19.85
C PRO A 41 -13.79 -3.72 -18.61
N GLY A 42 -12.63 -3.15 -18.29
CA GLY A 42 -12.47 -2.24 -17.14
C GLY A 42 -12.24 -2.93 -15.78
N LEU A 43 -12.20 -4.27 -15.71
CA LEU A 43 -11.96 -5.03 -14.47
C LEU A 43 -10.74 -4.52 -13.68
N SER A 44 -9.60 -4.34 -14.34
CA SER A 44 -8.36 -3.90 -13.68
C SER A 44 -8.51 -2.52 -13.01
N THR A 45 -9.20 -1.59 -13.67
CA THR A 45 -9.49 -0.25 -13.16
C THR A 45 -10.45 -0.29 -11.98
N GLN A 46 -11.46 -1.17 -12.04
CA GLN A 46 -12.41 -1.36 -10.93
C GLN A 46 -11.75 -1.99 -9.70
N ILE A 47 -10.82 -2.94 -9.89
CA ILE A 47 -9.99 -3.49 -8.80
C ILE A 47 -9.14 -2.39 -8.15
N GLU A 48 -8.54 -1.52 -8.95
CA GLU A 48 -7.74 -0.40 -8.43
C GLU A 48 -8.60 0.60 -7.64
N ARG A 49 -9.81 0.89 -8.14
CA ARG A 49 -10.77 1.75 -7.44
C ARG A 49 -11.19 1.16 -6.09
N ILE A 50 -11.58 -0.11 -6.02
CA ILE A 50 -12.05 -0.70 -4.75
C ILE A 50 -10.92 -0.77 -3.70
N ILE A 51 -9.68 -0.99 -4.14
CA ILE A 51 -8.52 -1.02 -3.23
C ILE A 51 -8.16 0.39 -2.75
N SER A 52 -8.18 1.38 -3.64
CA SER A 52 -7.88 2.77 -3.28
C SER A 52 -8.94 3.41 -2.38
N SER A 53 -10.21 3.01 -2.50
CA SER A 53 -11.29 3.46 -1.62
C SER A 53 -11.46 2.63 -0.34
N CYS A 54 -10.59 1.65 -0.08
CA CYS A 54 -10.69 0.78 1.09
C CYS A 54 -9.85 1.32 2.25
N ASP A 55 -10.51 1.65 3.37
CA ASP A 55 -9.85 2.15 4.58
C ASP A 55 -8.81 1.19 5.15
N SER A 56 -9.12 -0.11 5.17
CA SER A 56 -8.20 -1.14 5.65
C SER A 56 -6.94 -1.21 4.79
N CYS A 57 -7.09 -1.22 3.47
CA CYS A 57 -5.95 -1.19 2.56
C CYS A 57 -5.14 0.10 2.66
N SER A 58 -5.80 1.24 2.85
CA SER A 58 -5.13 2.54 3.01
C SER A 58 -4.28 2.59 4.27
N LYS A 59 -4.79 2.09 5.40
CA LYS A 59 -4.06 2.06 6.68
C LYS A 59 -2.82 1.16 6.65
N HIS A 60 -2.87 0.06 5.91
CA HIS A 60 -1.77 -0.89 5.79
C HIS A 60 -0.88 -0.66 4.56
N ARG A 61 -1.14 0.41 3.80
CA ARG A 61 -0.31 0.76 2.66
C ARG A 61 1.08 1.15 3.16
N VAL A 62 2.11 0.53 2.60
CA VAL A 62 3.48 0.93 2.87
C VAL A 62 3.69 2.33 2.30
N TYR A 63 3.83 3.32 3.18
CA TYR A 63 4.32 4.64 2.80
C TYR A 63 5.83 4.58 2.66
N HIS A 64 6.32 4.90 1.47
CA HIS A 64 7.74 5.17 1.31
C HIS A 64 8.05 6.44 2.10
N LYS A 65 9.03 6.35 3.00
CA LYS A 65 9.50 7.53 3.73
C LYS A 65 9.96 8.55 2.71
N GLU A 66 9.53 9.80 2.88
CA GLU A 66 10.04 10.89 2.08
C GLU A 66 11.57 10.95 2.21
N PRO A 67 12.30 11.31 1.15
CA PRO A 67 13.74 11.49 1.21
C PRO A 67 14.10 12.47 2.34
N ILE A 68 15.13 12.14 3.11
CA ILE A 68 15.64 13.06 4.13
C ILE A 68 16.14 14.31 3.41
N ILE A 69 15.52 15.45 3.70
CA ILE A 69 16.02 16.76 3.27
C ILE A 69 17.27 17.05 4.11
N LYS A 70 18.42 17.14 3.45
CA LYS A 70 19.68 17.49 4.11
C LYS A 70 19.65 18.98 4.46
N SER A 71 19.91 19.32 5.72
CA SER A 71 20.23 20.69 6.09
C SER A 71 21.57 21.09 5.46
N GLU A 72 21.72 22.36 5.10
CA GLU A 72 23.00 22.91 4.65
C GLU A 72 24.10 22.72 5.70
N PHE A 73 25.34 22.60 5.25
CA PHE A 73 26.49 22.59 6.15
C PHE A 73 26.71 23.98 6.76
N PRO A 74 27.26 24.07 7.99
CA PRO A 74 27.77 25.33 8.50
C PRO A 74 28.98 25.80 7.70
N GLU A 75 29.10 27.10 7.46
CA GLU A 75 30.22 27.73 6.73
C GLU A 75 31.40 28.06 7.65
N CYS A 76 31.13 28.19 8.95
CA CYS A 76 32.13 28.50 9.97
C CYS A 76 31.97 27.58 11.20
N PRO A 77 33.04 27.37 11.98
CA PRO A 77 32.97 26.67 13.27
C PRO A 77 31.86 27.26 14.16
N TRP A 78 31.17 26.40 14.90
CA TRP A 78 30.10 26.76 15.87
C TRP A 78 28.81 27.39 15.30
N GLN A 79 28.65 27.50 13.97
CA GLN A 79 27.45 28.08 13.35
C GLN A 79 26.18 27.24 13.53
N LYS A 80 26.29 25.91 13.70
CA LYS A 80 25.18 25.00 13.99
C LYS A 80 25.57 24.06 15.12
N VAL A 81 24.72 23.94 16.15
CA VAL A 81 24.96 23.09 17.33
C VAL A 81 23.76 22.15 17.52
N GLY A 82 23.99 20.84 17.46
CA GLY A 82 22.98 19.84 17.81
C GLY A 82 23.08 19.49 19.29
N VAL A 83 21.98 19.61 20.02
CA VAL A 83 21.89 19.21 21.43
C VAL A 83 20.87 18.10 21.55
N VAL A 84 21.23 17.01 22.22
CA VAL A 84 20.33 15.90 22.53
C VAL A 84 20.40 15.57 24.01
N LEU A 85 19.25 15.31 24.61
CA LEU A 85 19.17 14.86 26.00
C LEU A 85 19.33 13.34 26.03
N LEU A 86 20.24 12.87 26.90
CA LEU A 86 20.44 11.45 27.16
C LEU A 86 20.02 11.17 28.60
N LYS A 87 19.21 10.13 28.79
CA LYS A 87 18.87 9.61 30.11
C LYS A 87 19.95 8.63 30.54
N LYS A 88 20.52 8.84 31.73
CA LYS A 88 21.38 7.85 32.38
C LYS A 88 20.51 6.73 32.92
N GLU A 89 20.73 5.49 32.47
CA GLU A 89 20.22 4.33 33.18
C GLU A 89 21.05 4.15 34.45
N ASN A 90 20.42 4.31 35.61
CA ASN A 90 21.04 3.94 36.87
C ASN A 90 21.11 2.42 36.87
N GLY A 91 22.33 1.87 36.97
CA GLY A 91 22.55 0.43 37.01
C GLY A 91 21.55 -0.24 37.95
N MET A 92 20.92 -1.30 37.46
CA MET A 92 20.17 -2.23 38.30
C MET A 92 21.07 -2.67 39.46
N PRO A 93 20.57 -2.76 40.71
CA PRO A 93 21.36 -3.26 41.82
C PRO A 93 21.99 -4.63 41.53
#